data_AF-A0A9D8JX87-F1
#
_entry.id   AF-A0A9D8JX87-F1
#
_cell.length_a   1.000
_cell.length_b   1.000
_cell.length_c   1.000
_cell.angle_alpha   90.00
_cell.angle_beta   90.00
_cell.angle_gamma   90.00
#
_symmetry.space_group_name_H-M   'P 1'
#
loop_
_entity.id
_entity.type
_entity.pdbx_description
1 polymer ?
#
loop_
_entity_poly.entity_id
_entity_poly.type
_entity_poly.pdbx_seq_one_letter_code
_entity_poly.pdbx_strand_id
1 'polypeptide(L)'
;MQKPTYSYDKEADVLYISFSPGEKPTAAVELNENILLRFNRAEKRAIGLTLMDFSALVQLAEFGPRNFPLTGLKDLEPEWQEIVIEIITAPPVNQILKVSSYMPSPAETVPITLVEKPPIPVAV
;
A
#
# COMPACT_ATOMS: atom_id res chain seq x y z
N MET A 1 13.22 15.30 -1.32
CA MET A 1 12.18 14.38 -0.80
C MET A 1 12.14 14.52 0.71
N GLN A 2 10.96 14.77 1.30
CA GLN A 2 10.80 14.78 2.76
C GLN A 2 10.85 13.34 3.28
N LYS A 3 11.33 13.15 4.51
CA LYS A 3 11.32 11.82 5.15
C LYS A 3 9.87 11.41 5.44
N PRO A 4 9.46 10.17 5.12
CA PRO A 4 8.14 9.68 5.51
C PRO A 4 7.96 9.73 7.02
N THR A 5 6.76 10.10 7.47
CA THR A 5 6.37 9.98 8.88
C THR A 5 5.45 8.79 9.07
N TYR A 6 5.60 8.12 10.21
CA TYR A 6 4.86 6.93 10.55
C TYR A 6 4.15 7.15 11.88
N SER A 7 2.87 6.79 11.95
CA SER A 7 2.06 6.86 13.16
C SER A 7 1.27 5.57 13.29
N TYR A 8 1.57 4.78 14.31
CA TYR A 8 0.92 3.51 14.57
C TYR A 8 -0.07 3.67 15.72
N ASP A 9 -1.34 3.40 15.44
CA ASP A 9 -2.40 3.28 16.45
C ASP A 9 -2.48 1.83 16.89
N LYS A 10 -2.10 1.58 18.15
CA LYS A 10 -2.09 0.23 18.73
C LYS A 10 -3.49 -0.29 19.07
N GLU A 11 -4.44 0.58 19.38
CA GLU A 11 -5.79 0.16 19.77
C GLU A 11 -6.59 -0.27 18.54
N ALA A 12 -6.39 0.42 17.41
CA ALA A 12 -7.04 0.11 16.15
C ALA A 12 -6.25 -0.87 15.26
N ASP A 13 -4.98 -1.18 15.59
CA ASP A 13 -4.03 -1.90 14.73
C ASP A 13 -3.90 -1.26 13.32
N VAL A 14 -3.71 0.06 13.29
CA VAL A 14 -3.61 0.83 12.04
C VAL A 14 -2.28 1.58 11.98
N LEU A 15 -1.53 1.37 10.89
CA LEU A 15 -0.35 2.18 10.57
C LEU A 15 -0.70 3.24 9.52
N TYR A 16 -0.56 4.50 9.91
CA TYR A 16 -0.61 5.64 9.02
C TYR A 16 0.79 6.03 8.56
N ILE A 17 0.98 6.12 7.26
CA ILE A 17 2.23 6.57 6.63
C ILE A 17 1.94 7.83 5.85
N SER A 18 2.71 8.89 6.08
CA SER A 18 2.63 10.14 5.33
C SER A 18 3.94 10.40 4.60
N PHE A 19 3.88 10.44 3.28
CA PHE A 19 5.01 10.75 2.41
C PHE A 19 5.18 12.25 2.18
N SER A 20 4.14 13.05 2.46
CA SER A 20 4.15 14.50 2.33
C SER A 20 3.39 15.13 3.51
N PRO A 21 4.03 15.20 4.69
CA PRO A 21 3.37 15.70 5.90
C PRO A 21 2.80 17.12 5.72
N GLY A 22 1.55 17.30 6.12
CA GLY A 22 0.83 18.58 6.02
C GLY A 22 0.10 18.79 4.68
N GLU A 23 0.33 17.95 3.68
CA GLU A 23 -0.41 17.99 2.43
C GLU A 23 -1.72 17.18 2.52
N LYS A 24 -2.80 17.71 1.95
CA LYS A 24 -4.09 17.01 1.87
C LYS A 24 -4.16 16.20 0.56
N PRO A 25 -4.52 14.90 0.60
CA PRO A 25 -4.74 14.15 -0.62
C PRO A 25 -5.95 14.70 -1.38
N THR A 26 -5.90 14.60 -2.70
CA THR A 26 -7.05 14.94 -3.57
C THR A 26 -7.87 13.71 -3.96
N ALA A 27 -7.29 12.52 -3.79
CA ALA A 27 -7.95 11.25 -4.05
C ALA A 27 -7.49 10.17 -3.07
N ALA A 28 -8.33 9.14 -2.92
CA ALA A 28 -8.01 7.92 -2.19
C ALA A 28 -8.58 6.70 -2.93
N VAL A 29 -7.85 5.60 -2.88
CA VAL A 29 -8.21 4.32 -3.50
C VAL A 29 -7.90 3.21 -2.52
N GLU A 30 -8.87 2.34 -2.28
CA GLU A 30 -8.67 1.07 -1.58
C GLU A 30 -7.97 0.10 -2.53
N LEU A 31 -6.76 -0.32 -2.18
CA LEU A 31 -6.01 -1.32 -2.95
C LEU A 31 -6.51 -2.73 -2.63
N ASN A 32 -6.98 -2.91 -1.40
CA ASN A 32 -7.79 -4.03 -0.90
C ASN A 32 -8.42 -3.60 0.44
N GLU A 33 -9.05 -4.54 1.15
CA GLU A 33 -9.72 -4.29 2.44
C GLU A 33 -8.81 -3.76 3.55
N ASN A 34 -7.49 -3.98 3.48
CA ASN A 34 -6.53 -3.60 4.51
C ASN A 34 -5.59 -2.47 4.10
N ILE A 35 -5.61 -2.01 2.84
CA ILE A 35 -4.62 -1.05 2.31
C ILE A 35 -5.33 0.07 1.55
N LEU A 36 -5.20 1.29 2.07
CA LEU A 36 -5.72 2.50 1.43
C LEU A 36 -4.56 3.39 0.95
N LEU A 37 -4.56 3.70 -0.36
CA LEU A 37 -3.66 4.66 -0.97
C LEU A 37 -4.30 6.04 -1.02
N ARG A 38 -3.58 7.06 -0.51
CA ARG A 38 -3.98 8.47 -0.59
C ARG A 38 -2.97 9.23 -1.42
N PHE A 39 -3.44 9.95 -2.43
CA PHE A 39 -2.56 10.58 -3.41
C PHE A 39 -3.11 11.90 -3.96
N ASN A 40 -2.23 12.66 -4.60
CA ASN A 40 -2.59 13.81 -5.40
C ASN A 40 -2.78 13.33 -6.85
N ARG A 41 -4.02 13.34 -7.34
CA ARG A 41 -4.38 12.85 -8.68
C ARG A 41 -3.69 13.66 -9.79
N ALA A 42 -3.65 14.98 -9.67
CA ALA A 42 -3.08 15.85 -10.72
C ALA A 42 -1.57 15.63 -10.88
N GLU A 43 -0.88 15.41 -9.77
CA GLU A 43 0.57 15.18 -9.75
C GLU A 43 0.97 13.69 -9.83
N LYS A 44 -0.02 12.79 -9.83
CA LYS A 44 0.17 11.33 -9.71
C LYS A 44 1.18 10.96 -8.62
N ARG A 45 1.04 11.58 -7.44
CA ARG A 45 2.02 11.47 -6.35
C ARG A 45 1.37 10.97 -5.08
N ALA A 46 1.98 9.96 -4.47
CA ALA A 46 1.54 9.44 -3.17
C ALA A 46 1.68 10.50 -2.07
N ILE A 47 0.60 10.70 -1.31
CA ILE A 47 0.57 11.56 -0.12
C ILE A 47 0.67 10.69 1.14
N GLY A 48 0.04 9.51 1.14
CA GLY A 48 0.17 8.57 2.25
C GLY A 48 -0.44 7.20 2.00
N LEU A 49 -0.18 6.28 2.92
CA LEU A 49 -0.79 4.96 3.00
C LEU A 49 -1.49 4.81 4.35
N THR A 50 -2.59 4.08 4.39
CA THR A 50 -3.15 3.55 5.63
C THR A 50 -3.13 2.04 5.51
N LEU A 51 -2.52 1.38 6.49
CA LEU A 51 -2.45 -0.08 6.59
C LEU A 51 -3.27 -0.50 7.81
N MET A 52 -4.41 -1.13 7.58
CA MET A 52 -5.31 -1.66 8.61
C MET A 52 -4.91 -3.11 8.92
N ASP A 53 -5.19 -3.58 10.13
CA ASP A 53 -4.71 -4.88 10.62
C ASP A 53 -3.19 -5.04 10.40
N PHE A 54 -2.44 -3.97 10.68
CA PHE A 54 -1.04 -3.86 10.30
C PHE A 54 -0.20 -5.00 10.89
N SER A 55 -0.48 -5.41 12.13
CA SER A 55 0.19 -6.54 12.78
C SER A 55 0.06 -7.84 11.97
N ALA A 56 -1.09 -8.09 11.33
CA ALA A 56 -1.34 -9.23 10.47
C ALA A 56 -0.69 -9.09 9.09
N LEU A 57 -0.65 -7.87 8.54
CA LEU A 57 -0.03 -7.56 7.24
C LEU A 57 1.48 -7.85 7.23
N VAL A 58 2.18 -7.62 8.34
CA VAL A 58 3.63 -7.86 8.46
C VAL A 58 3.98 -9.20 9.13
N GLN A 59 2.98 -10.02 9.43
CA GLN A 59 3.20 -11.34 10.04
C GLN A 59 3.78 -12.31 9.02
N LEU A 60 4.72 -13.15 9.47
CA LEU A 60 5.20 -14.28 8.67
C LEU A 60 4.14 -15.38 8.62
N ALA A 61 3.94 -15.95 7.43
CA ALA A 61 3.26 -17.21 7.23
C ALA A 61 4.27 -18.37 7.21
N GLU A 62 3.77 -19.60 7.13
CA GLU A 62 4.57 -20.82 7.10
C GLU A 62 5.68 -20.81 6.04
N PHE A 63 5.39 -20.24 4.87
CA PHE A 63 6.30 -20.19 3.73
C PHE A 63 6.97 -18.82 3.51
N GLY A 64 6.92 -17.92 4.51
CA GLY A 64 7.52 -16.59 4.44
C GLY A 64 6.50 -15.46 4.57
N PRO A 65 6.86 -14.23 4.16
CA PRO A 65 5.98 -13.07 4.29
C PRO A 65 4.66 -13.25 3.53
N ARG A 66 3.57 -12.71 4.08
CA ARG A 66 2.26 -12.76 3.44
C ARG A 66 2.19 -11.81 2.24
N ASN A 67 1.60 -12.30 1.17
CA ASN A 67 1.26 -11.49 0.01
C ASN A 67 -0.25 -11.34 -0.06
N PHE A 68 -0.70 -10.15 -0.40
CA PHE A 68 -2.11 -9.80 -0.45
C PHE A 68 -2.49 -9.38 -1.87
N PRO A 69 -3.63 -9.85 -2.40
CA PRO A 69 -4.08 -9.42 -3.71
C PRO A 69 -4.46 -7.93 -3.68
N LEU A 70 -4.16 -7.23 -4.78
CA LEU A 70 -4.56 -5.85 -5.02
C LEU A 70 -5.94 -5.83 -5.71
N THR A 71 -6.94 -6.44 -5.07
CA THR A 71 -8.29 -6.66 -5.63
C THR A 71 -8.97 -5.36 -6.02
N GLY A 72 -8.76 -4.29 -5.25
CA GLY A 72 -9.38 -2.99 -5.48
C GLY A 72 -8.99 -2.36 -6.83
N LEU A 73 -7.88 -2.79 -7.45
CA LEU A 73 -7.54 -2.33 -8.80
C LEU A 73 -8.61 -2.73 -9.83
N LYS A 74 -9.23 -3.91 -9.69
CA LYS A 74 -10.21 -4.41 -10.68
C LYS A 74 -11.49 -3.58 -10.71
N ASP A 75 -11.80 -2.89 -9.62
CA ASP A 75 -13.03 -2.10 -9.46
C ASP A 75 -12.87 -0.66 -9.97
N LEU A 76 -11.64 -0.25 -10.32
CA LEU A 76 -11.34 1.09 -10.83
C LEU A 76 -11.57 1.19 -12.34
N GLU A 77 -11.92 2.39 -12.79
CA GLU A 77 -11.90 2.73 -14.22
C GLU A 77 -10.46 2.66 -14.78
N PRO A 78 -10.28 2.37 -16.08
CA PRO A 78 -8.95 2.17 -16.67
C PRO A 78 -7.94 3.30 -16.42
N GLU A 79 -8.38 4.56 -16.52
CA GLU A 79 -7.53 5.72 -16.22
C GLU A 79 -7.01 5.70 -14.78
N TRP A 80 -7.87 5.35 -13.82
CA TRP A 80 -7.51 5.23 -12.41
C TRP A 80 -6.59 4.05 -12.15
N GLN A 81 -6.81 2.92 -12.81
CA GLN A 81 -5.91 1.76 -12.72
C GLN A 81 -4.49 2.13 -13.12
N GLU A 82 -4.31 2.80 -14.26
CA GLU A 82 -3.00 3.23 -14.75
C GLU A 82 -2.30 4.17 -13.76
N ILE A 83 -3.01 5.18 -13.25
CA ILE A 83 -2.48 6.13 -12.26
C ILE A 83 -2.05 5.41 -10.98
N VAL A 84 -2.89 4.53 -10.46
CA VAL A 84 -2.61 3.81 -9.22
C VAL A 84 -1.42 2.87 -9.39
N ILE A 85 -1.35 2.14 -10.51
CA ILE A 85 -0.21 1.26 -10.85
C ILE A 85 1.09 2.07 -10.91
N GLU A 86 1.08 3.22 -11.58
CA GLU A 86 2.23 4.12 -11.65
C GLU A 86 2.71 4.55 -10.25
N ILE A 87 1.76 4.90 -9.36
CA ILE A 87 2.07 5.34 -8.00
C ILE A 87 2.62 4.19 -7.14
N ILE A 88 1.98 3.02 -7.13
CA ILE A 88 2.37 1.92 -6.22
C ILE A 88 3.68 1.23 -6.64
N THR A 89 4.06 1.32 -7.92
CA THR A 89 5.31 0.76 -8.44
C THR A 89 6.49 1.72 -8.36
N ALA A 90 6.25 3.00 -8.05
CA ALA A 90 7.27 4.03 -7.91
C ALA A 90 7.61 4.37 -6.44
N PRO A 91 8.78 4.97 -6.17
CA PRO A 91 9.06 5.55 -4.86
C PRO A 91 8.10 6.71 -4.53
N PRO A 92 7.73 6.90 -3.25
CA PRO A 92 8.19 6.13 -2.10
C PRO A 92 7.35 4.87 -1.81
N VAL A 93 6.24 4.65 -2.53
CA VAL A 93 5.29 3.59 -2.20
C VAL A 93 5.90 2.20 -2.36
N ASN A 94 6.69 1.97 -3.41
CA ASN A 94 7.34 0.68 -3.68
C ASN A 94 8.41 0.27 -2.64
N GLN A 95 8.75 1.17 -1.70
CA GLN A 95 9.61 0.86 -0.56
C GLN A 95 8.82 0.21 0.58
N ILE A 96 7.50 0.42 0.62
CA ILE A 96 6.57 -0.11 1.61
C ILE A 96 5.74 -1.26 1.02
N LEU A 97 5.22 -1.08 -0.20
CA LEU A 97 4.42 -2.07 -0.91
C LEU A 97 5.26 -2.69 -2.03
N LYS A 98 5.76 -3.90 -1.83
CA LYS A 98 6.45 -4.66 -2.89
C LYS A 98 5.41 -5.29 -3.78
N VAL A 99 5.17 -4.68 -4.94
CA VAL A 99 4.19 -5.14 -5.91
C VAL A 99 4.83 -6.19 -6.82
N SER A 100 4.12 -7.30 -7.04
CA SER A 100 4.49 -8.34 -7.99
C SER A 100 3.23 -8.99 -8.57
N SER A 101 3.42 -9.94 -9.49
CA SER A 101 2.32 -10.65 -10.14
C SER A 101 2.38 -12.13 -9.78
N TYR A 102 1.27 -12.66 -9.30
CA TYR A 102 1.05 -14.10 -9.17
C TYR A 102 0.27 -14.60 -10.38
N MET A 103 0.71 -15.70 -10.99
CA MET A 103 0.06 -16.31 -12.14
C MET A 103 -0.39 -17.74 -11.75
N PRO A 104 -1.64 -17.93 -11.28
CA PRO A 104 -2.17 -19.27 -11.00
C PRO A 104 -2.23 -20.15 -12.26
N SER A 105 -2.39 -19.52 -13.42
CA SER A 105 -2.36 -20.15 -14.74
C SER A 105 -1.73 -19.20 -15.78
N PRO A 106 -1.33 -19.67 -16.96
CA PRO A 106 -0.79 -18.80 -18.00
C PRO A 106 -1.75 -17.72 -18.52
N ALA A 107 -3.06 -17.89 -18.31
CA ALA A 107 -4.09 -16.96 -18.78
C ALA A 107 -4.56 -15.98 -17.69
N GLU A 108 -4.10 -16.14 -16.45
CA GLU A 108 -4.55 -15.34 -15.31
C GLU A 108 -3.36 -14.67 -14.61
N THR A 109 -3.48 -13.35 -14.42
CA THR A 109 -2.52 -12.55 -13.68
C THR A 109 -3.22 -11.87 -12.52
N VAL A 110 -2.75 -12.12 -11.30
CA VAL A 110 -3.25 -11.51 -10.08
C VAL A 110 -2.17 -10.57 -9.54
N PRO A 111 -2.40 -9.25 -9.53
CA PRO A 111 -1.48 -8.31 -8.90
C PRO A 111 -1.52 -8.54 -7.39
N ILE A 112 -0.35 -8.71 -6.78
CA ILE A 112 -0.19 -8.95 -5.36
C ILE A 112 0.80 -7.95 -4.77
N THR A 113 0.72 -7.74 -3.46
CA THR A 113 1.67 -6.93 -2.73
C THR A 113 2.11 -7.58 -1.42
N LEU A 114 3.38 -7.39 -1.09
CA LEU A 114 3.95 -7.64 0.21
C LEU A 114 4.16 -6.30 0.93
N VAL A 115 3.73 -6.22 2.18
CA VAL A 115 4.02 -5.07 3.05
C VAL A 115 5.39 -5.26 3.71
N GLU A 116 6.34 -4.40 3.36
CA GLU A 116 7.63 -4.31 4.03
C GLU A 116 7.47 -3.65 5.39
N LYS A 117 8.00 -4.29 6.44
CA LYS A 117 7.96 -3.74 7.79
C LYS A 117 8.84 -2.48 7.84
N PRO A 118 8.26 -1.27 8.05
CA PRO A 118 9.06 -0.07 8.18
C PRO A 118 9.89 -0.11 9.48
N PRO A 119 11.04 0.61 9.53
CA PRO A 119 11.96 0.60 10.66
C PRO A 119 11.44 1.45 11.83
N ILE A 120 10.21 1.17 12.27
CA ILE A 120 9.59 1.79 13.43
C ILE A 120 9.73 0.79 14.58
N PRO A 121 10.12 1.22 15.80
CA PRO A 121 10.00 0.39 16.98
C PRO A 121 8.51 0.14 17.24
N VAL A 122 7.99 -0.95 16.70
CA VAL A 122 6.72 -1.51 17.13
C VAL A 122 7.01 -2.08 18.51
N ALA A 123 6.73 -1.31 19.56
CA ALA A 123 6.82 -1.80 20.92
C ALA A 123 5.80 -2.94 21.06
N VAL A 124 6.31 -4.17 20.95
CA VAL A 124 5.62 -5.44 21.21
C VAL A 124 5.36 -5.56 22.71
#